data_AF-A0A2J0N2N9-F1
#
_entry.id   AF-A0A2J0N2N9-F1
#
_cell.length_a   1.000
_cell.length_b   1.000
_cell.length_c   1.000
_cell.angle_alpha   90.00
_cell.angle_beta   90.00
_cell.angle_gamma   90.00
#
_symmetry.space_group_name_H-M   'P 1'
#
loop_
_entity.id
_entity.type
_entity.pdbx_description
1 polymer ?
#
loop_
_entity_poly.entity_id
_entity_poly.type
_entity_poly.pdbx_seq_one_letter_code
_entity_poly.pdbx_strand_id
1 'polypeptide(L)' 'MGNLTPYAGARYGTVDYIKWVNEHDRKRIKSEKMFGAVIGFDYLVRKDTRLNIECDFLDGEELSIGISRDF' A
#
# COMPACT_ATOMS: atom_id res chain seq x y z
N MET A 1 -24.86 9.98 -7.77
CA MET A 1 -23.59 9.58 -7.14
C MET A 1 -22.84 8.74 -8.16
N GLY A 2 -21.63 9.15 -8.55
CA GLY A 2 -20.84 8.43 -9.56
C GLY A 2 -20.27 7.12 -9.00
N ASN A 3 -19.87 6.21 -9.88
CA ASN A 3 -19.17 4.97 -9.50
C ASN A 3 -17.69 5.20 -9.17
N LEU A 4 -17.19 6.42 -9.31
CA LEU A 4 -15.79 6.79 -9.09
C LEU A 4 -15.67 7.62 -7.81
N THR A 5 -14.80 7.19 -6.90
CA THR A 5 -14.49 7.89 -5.65
C THR A 5 -13.00 8.17 -5.59
N PRO A 6 -12.53 9.38 -5.95
CA PRO A 6 -11.13 9.75 -5.81
C PRO A 6 -10.79 10.00 -4.34
N TYR A 7 -9.54 9.75 -3.96
CA TYR A 7 -9.02 10.05 -2.63
C TYR A 7 -7.54 10.45 -2.68
N ALA A 8 -7.10 11.10 -1.61
CA ALA A 8 -5.71 11.42 -1.36
C ALA A 8 -5.40 11.20 0.12
N GLY A 9 -4.15 10.86 0.44
CA GLY A 9 -3.72 10.55 1.78
C GLY A 9 -2.21 10.69 1.96
N ALA A 10 -1.76 10.37 3.16
CA ALA A 10 -0.34 10.25 3.49
C ALA A 10 -0.10 8.92 4.18
N ARG A 11 1.08 8.34 3.93
CA ARG A 11 1.56 7.10 4.51
C ARG A 11 2.75 7.38 5.40
N TYR A 12 2.81 6.65 6.51
CA TYR A 12 4.01 6.52 7.32
C TYR A 12 4.18 5.04 7.67
N GLY A 13 5.39 4.51 7.48
CA GLY A 13 5.70 3.12 7.77
C GLY A 13 7.18 2.90 8.00
N THR A 14 7.53 1.66 8.31
CA THR A 14 8.92 1.23 8.47
C THR A 14 9.16 -0.08 7.75
N VAL A 15 10.28 -0.19 7.04
CA VAL A 15 10.75 -1.43 6.41
C VAL A 15 11.95 -1.95 7.18
N ASP A 16 11.80 -3.15 7.73
CA ASP A 16 12.87 -3.85 8.45
C ASP A 16 13.53 -4.90 7.54
N TYR A 17 14.83 -4.74 7.32
CA TYR A 17 15.65 -5.72 6.61
C TYR A 17 16.20 -6.71 7.62
N ILE A 18 15.66 -7.93 7.58
CA ILE A 18 16.03 -9.03 8.47
C ILE A 18 16.77 -10.08 7.65
N LYS A 19 17.97 -10.46 8.09
CA LYS A 19 18.78 -11.50 7.44
C LYS A 19 18.91 -12.69 8.39
N TRP A 20 18.76 -13.88 7.82
CA TRP A 20 19.12 -15.13 8.49
C TRP A 20 20.62 -15.21 8.66
N VAL A 21 21.07 -15.43 9.89
CA VAL A 21 22.49 -15.61 10.21
C VAL A 21 22.84 -17.10 10.31
N ASN A 22 21.90 -17.91 10.78
CA ASN A 22 21.94 -19.39 10.79
C ASN A 22 20.50 -19.94 10.88
N GLU A 23 20.33 -21.27 10.94
CA GLU A 23 18.99 -21.92 10.98
C GLU A 23 18.11 -21.49 12.15
N HIS A 24 18.71 -21.01 13.24
CA HIS A 24 18.01 -20.68 14.48
C HIS A 24 17.97 -19.18 14.77
N ASP A 25 18.65 -18.35 13.96
CA ASP A 25 18.86 -16.94 14.28
C ASP A 25 18.59 -16.00 13.09
N ARG A 26 17.80 -14.96 13.37
CA ARG A 26 17.46 -13.87 12.46
C ARG A 26 17.89 -12.57 13.09
N LYS A 27 18.75 -11.82 12.39
CA LYS A 27 19.20 -10.51 12.85
C LYS A 27 18.65 -9.41 11.95
N ARG A 28 18.06 -8.39 12.57
CA ARG A 28 17.70 -7.14 11.88
C ARG A 28 18.99 -6.38 11.57
N ILE A 29 19.21 -6.09 10.29
CA ILE A 29 20.41 -5.39 9.80
C ILE A 29 20.12 -3.91 9.60
N LYS A 30 18.92 -3.57 9.14
CA LYS A 30 18.53 -2.19 8.84
C LYS A 30 17.04 -2.00 9.12
N SER A 31 16.68 -0.81 9.55
CA SER A 31 15.30 -0.35 9.67
C SER A 31 15.22 1.01 9.00
N GLU A 32 14.37 1.14 7.99
CA GLU A 32 14.17 2.38 7.25
C GLU A 32 12.77 2.91 7.53
N LYS A 33 12.65 4.19 7.84
CA LYS A 33 11.37 4.88 7.91
C LYS A 33 11.01 5.33 6.51
N MET A 34 9.74 5.18 6.14
CA MET A 34 9.20 5.62 4.87
C MET A 34 7.98 6.50 5.12
N PHE A 35 7.93 7.60 4.39
CA PHE A 35 6.83 8.54 4.31
C PHE A 35 6.38 8.59 2.85
N GLY A 36 5.07 8.64 2.65
CA GLY A 36 4.47 8.64 1.32
C GLY A 36 3.34 9.63 1.24
N ALA A 37 3.15 10.21 0.06
CA ALA A 37 1.93 10.86 -0.33
C ALA A 37 1.19 9.91 -1.28
N VAL A 38 -0.10 9.70 -1.02
CA VAL A 38 -0.89 8.70 -1.73
C VAL A 38 -2.02 9.40 -2.48
N ILE A 39 -2.22 9.06 -3.74
CA ILE A 39 -3.44 9.41 -4.48
C ILE A 39 -4.02 8.16 -5.11
N GLY A 40 -5.34 8.08 -5.18
CA GLY A 40 -5.99 6.92 -5.78
C GLY A 40 -7.45 7.17 -6.07
N PHE A 41 -8.08 6.13 -6.59
CA PHE A 41 -9.53 6.10 -6.75
C PHE A 41 -10.08 4.69 -6.58
N ASP A 42 -11.29 4.63 -6.04
CA ASP A 42 -12.14 3.45 -6.08
C ASP A 42 -13.14 3.56 -7.21
N TYR A 43 -13.31 2.47 -7.96
CA TYR A 43 -14.36 2.31 -8.96
C TYR A 43 -15.31 1.17 -8.55
N LEU A 44 -16.58 1.52 -8.33
CA LEU A 44 -17.65 0.57 -8.01
C LEU A 44 -18.05 -0.20 -9.28
N VAL A 45 -17.62 -1.47 -9.38
CA VAL A 45 -17.93 -2.35 -10.51
C VAL A 45 -19.32 -2.98 -10.33
N ARG A 46 -19.63 -3.39 -9.10
CA ARG A 46 -20.92 -3.93 -8.68
C ARG A 46 -21.25 -3.38 -7.30
N LYS A 47 -22.50 -3.55 -6.85
CA LYS A 47 -22.95 -3.08 -5.53
C LYS A 47 -22.06 -3.54 -4.36
N ASP A 48 -21.38 -4.68 -4.51
CA ASP A 48 -20.52 -5.31 -3.52
C ASP A 48 -19.05 -5.39 -3.95
N THR A 49 -18.66 -4.87 -5.11
CA THR A 49 -17.30 -5.09 -5.67
C THR A 49 -16.68 -3.78 -6.11
N ARG A 50 -15.45 -3.51 -5.65
CA ARG A 50 -14.68 -2.31 -5.97
C ARG A 50 -13.34 -2.65 -6.59
N LEU A 51 -12.95 -1.88 -7.59
CA LEU A 51 -11.60 -1.83 -8.14
C LEU A 51 -10.89 -0.61 -7.56
N ASN A 52 -9.68 -0.78 -7.08
CA ASN A 52 -8.86 0.28 -6.50
C ASN A 52 -7.59 0.45 -7.33
N ILE A 53 -7.22 1.69 -7.63
CA ILE A 53 -5.91 2.05 -8.18
C ILE A 53 -5.32 3.15 -7.31
N GLU A 54 -4.08 2.95 -6.89
CA GLU A 54 -3.37 3.82 -5.96
C GLU A 54 -1.91 4.01 -6.37
N CYS A 55 -1.42 5.24 -6.27
CA CYS A 55 -0.02 5.58 -6.44
C CYS A 55 0.54 6.22 -5.16
N ASP A 56 1.71 5.76 -4.75
CA ASP A 56 2.53 6.35 -3.70
C ASP A 56 3.70 7.12 -4.32
N PHE A 57 4.00 8.29 -3.75
CA PHE A 57 5.11 9.15 -4.14
C PHE A 57 5.81 9.68 -2.88
N LEU A 58 7.13 9.89 -2.95
CA LEU A 58 8.06 10.55 -2.00
C LEU A 58 9.28 9.65 -1.73
N ASP A 59 9.16 8.70 -0.80
CA ASP A 59 10.26 7.79 -0.43
C ASP A 59 10.33 6.53 -1.32
N GLY A 60 9.42 6.43 -2.28
CA GLY A 60 9.36 5.42 -3.32
C GLY A 60 8.25 5.77 -4.33
N GLU A 61 8.39 5.32 -5.58
CA GLU A 61 7.31 5.37 -6.56
C GLU A 61 6.69 3.98 -6.63
N GLU A 62 5.48 3.84 -6.10
CA GLU A 62 4.77 2.54 -6.04
C GLU A 62 3.40 2.68 -6.70
N LEU A 63 3.00 1.66 -7.45
CA LEU A 63 1.66 1.53 -8.03
C LEU A 63 1.00 0.27 -7.46
N SER A 64 -0.20 0.44 -6.91
CA SER A 64 -1.04 -0.64 -6.40
C SER A 64 -2.34 -0.70 -7.19
N ILE A 65 -2.78 -1.92 -7.50
CA ILE A 65 -4.05 -2.21 -8.15
C ILE A 65 -4.73 -3.34 -7.37
N GLY A 66 -5.94 -3.11 -6.92
CA GLY A 66 -6.67 -4.04 -6.06
C GLY A 66 -8.11 -4.28 -6.52
N ILE A 67 -8.66 -5.43 -6.10
CA ILE A 67 -10.09 -5.72 -6.16
C ILE A 67 -10.56 -6.14 -4.77
N SER A 68 -11.64 -5.56 -4.30
CA SER A 68 -12.25 -5.88 -3.01
C SER A 68 -13.73 -6.18 -3.16
N ARG A 69 -14.24 -7.03 -2.27
CA ARG A 69 -15.65 -7.42 -2.22
C ARG A 69 -16.18 -7.29 -0.79
N ASP A 70 -17.31 -6.60 -0.64
CA ASP A 70 -18.05 -6.46 0.61
C ASP A 70 -18.88 -7.75 0.83
N PHE A 71 -18.88 -8.30 2.05
CA PHE A 71 -19.62 -9.53 2.43
C PHE A 71 -20.91 -9.24 3.21
#